data_AF-A0A7W0TQ91-F1
#
_entry.id   AF-A0A7W0TQ91-F1
#
_cell.length_a   1.000
_cell.length_b   1.000
_cell.length_c   1.000
_cell.angle_alpha   90.00
_cell.angle_beta   90.00
_cell.angle_gamma   90.00
#
_symmetry.space_group_name_H-M   'P 1'
#
loop_
_entity.id
_entity.type
_entity.pdbx_description
1 polymer ?
#
loop_
_entity_poly.entity_id
_entity_poly.type
_entity_poly.pdbx_seq_one_letter_code
_entity_poly.pdbx_strand_id
1 'polypeptide(L)'
;MRFSKWHAHGNTYLLIERDDLTPALVRRHAKGSDGILEVLASGPDWARVRIWNPDGTTAELSGNGTRIVARWLAEGTGAERVRVRVGPREVAARMLSSGEVEQQLGAVEVGAPELLEVGEETIEITPVSVGNPHAVVFREPDEGELLRLGPLIGRHPRFPGGTNVQLARVDGPHELSVAVWERGAGRTSS
;
A
#
# COMPACT_ATOMS: atom_id res chain seq x y z
N MET A 1 -18.28 17.10 0.79
CA MET A 1 -17.22 16.40 0.01
C MET A 1 -17.86 15.24 -0.72
N ARG A 2 -17.53 15.06 -2.00
CA ARG A 2 -18.00 13.94 -2.81
C ARG A 2 -16.81 13.03 -3.06
N PHE A 3 -16.94 11.77 -2.68
CA PHE A 3 -15.95 10.73 -2.90
C PHE A 3 -16.47 9.76 -3.95
N SER A 4 -15.58 9.24 -4.78
CA SER A 4 -15.83 7.99 -5.50
C SER A 4 -15.17 6.84 -4.74
N LYS A 5 -15.80 5.66 -4.72
CA LYS A 5 -15.27 4.46 -4.06
C LYS A 5 -14.69 3.54 -5.12
N TRP A 6 -13.47 3.09 -4.91
CA TRP A 6 -12.72 2.23 -5.82
C TRP A 6 -12.11 1.06 -5.06
N HIS A 7 -11.75 0.00 -5.78
CA HIS A 7 -10.97 -1.08 -5.19
C HIS A 7 -9.95 -1.65 -6.18
N ALA A 8 -8.88 -2.24 -5.65
CA ALA A 8 -7.89 -3.02 -6.38
C ALA A 8 -7.42 -4.18 -5.50
N HIS A 9 -7.57 -5.41 -6.00
CA HIS A 9 -7.19 -6.64 -5.30
C HIS A 9 -7.66 -6.72 -3.84
N GLY A 10 -8.91 -6.36 -3.57
CA GLY A 10 -9.48 -6.37 -2.22
C GLY A 10 -9.32 -5.06 -1.44
N ASN A 11 -8.29 -4.25 -1.71
CA ASN A 11 -8.12 -2.96 -1.05
C ASN A 11 -9.07 -1.91 -1.62
N THR A 12 -9.85 -1.31 -0.74
CA THR A 12 -10.87 -0.31 -1.01
C THR A 12 -10.37 1.08 -0.65
N TYR A 13 -10.38 2.01 -1.60
CA TYR A 13 -10.03 3.40 -1.36
C TYR A 13 -11.18 4.34 -1.67
N LEU A 14 -11.26 5.44 -0.91
CA LEU A 14 -12.03 6.61 -1.31
C LEU A 14 -11.14 7.53 -2.14
N LEU A 15 -11.62 8.02 -3.27
CA LEU A 15 -10.91 8.98 -4.12
C LEU A 15 -11.63 10.32 -4.12
N ILE A 16 -10.86 11.41 -4.01
CA ILE A 16 -11.36 12.79 -4.03
C ILE A 16 -10.39 13.72 -4.78
N GLU A 17 -10.95 14.67 -5.53
CA GLU A 17 -10.21 15.66 -6.32
C GLU A 17 -10.19 17.02 -5.62
N ARG A 18 -9.38 17.14 -4.55
CA ARG A 18 -9.20 18.36 -3.75
C ARG A 18 -7.79 18.33 -3.10
N ASP A 19 -7.28 19.49 -2.69
CA ASP A 19 -6.06 19.61 -1.88
C ASP A 19 -6.38 20.37 -0.59
N ASP A 20 -7.19 19.76 0.27
CA ASP A 20 -7.66 20.36 1.53
C ASP A 20 -7.97 19.33 2.63
N LEU A 21 -7.60 18.06 2.46
CA LEU A 21 -7.77 17.07 3.52
C LEU A 21 -6.79 17.33 4.66
N THR A 22 -7.33 17.20 5.87
CA THR A 22 -6.56 17.18 7.11
C THR A 22 -6.64 15.79 7.74
N PRO A 23 -5.69 15.40 8.62
CA PRO A 23 -5.77 14.12 9.32
C PRO A 23 -7.09 13.88 10.06
N ALA A 24 -7.71 14.95 10.58
CA ALA A 24 -9.01 14.86 11.25
C ALA A 24 -10.16 14.53 10.28
N LEU A 25 -10.17 15.13 9.08
CA LEU A 25 -11.14 14.80 8.04
C LEU A 25 -10.94 13.38 7.53
N VAL A 26 -9.69 12.94 7.35
CA VAL A 26 -9.38 11.57 6.93
C VAL A 26 -9.93 10.57 7.93
N ARG A 27 -9.61 10.69 9.23
CA ARG A 27 -10.13 9.77 10.26
C ARG A 27 -11.66 9.72 10.32
N ARG A 28 -12.33 10.83 9.98
CA ARG A 28 -13.79 10.89 9.92
C ARG A 28 -14.36 10.12 8.74
N HIS A 29 -13.69 10.15 7.59
CA HIS A 29 -14.23 9.67 6.31
C HIS A 29 -13.68 8.32 5.86
N ALA A 30 -12.45 7.95 6.23
CA ALA A 30 -11.78 6.72 5.81
C ALA A 30 -12.32 5.44 6.48
N LYS A 31 -13.31 5.55 7.38
CA LYS A 31 -13.90 4.40 8.09
C LYS A 31 -14.48 3.39 7.09
N GLY A 32 -14.05 2.13 7.20
CA GLY A 32 -14.49 1.06 6.29
C GLY A 32 -13.83 1.10 4.91
N SER A 33 -12.68 1.75 4.79
CA SER A 33 -11.79 1.74 3.64
C SER A 33 -10.34 1.57 4.11
N ASP A 34 -9.45 1.20 3.19
CA ASP A 34 -8.01 1.06 3.43
C ASP A 34 -7.27 2.39 3.25
N GLY A 35 -7.99 3.47 2.90
CA GLY A 35 -7.44 4.82 2.85
C GLY A 35 -8.20 5.78 1.94
N ILE A 36 -7.63 6.99 1.82
CA ILE A 36 -8.12 8.04 0.90
C ILE A 36 -7.01 8.41 -0.09
N LEU A 37 -7.35 8.42 -1.38
CA LEU A 37 -6.55 8.90 -2.48
C LEU A 37 -6.97 10.34 -2.79
N GLU A 38 -6.18 11.29 -2.32
CA GLU A 38 -6.41 12.72 -2.53
C GLU A 38 -5.66 13.17 -3.78
N VAL A 39 -6.38 13.50 -4.85
CA VAL A 39 -5.82 14.02 -6.10
C VAL A 39 -5.58 15.52 -5.95
N LEU A 40 -4.30 15.89 -5.87
CA LEU A 40 -3.83 17.26 -5.65
C LEU A 40 -3.78 18.06 -6.96
N ALA A 41 -3.48 17.38 -8.06
CA ALA A 41 -3.43 17.93 -9.41
C ALA A 41 -3.42 16.80 -10.43
N SER A 42 -3.94 17.04 -11.63
CA SER A 42 -3.85 16.12 -12.76
C SER A 42 -3.75 16.85 -14.10
N GLY A 43 -3.19 16.18 -15.08
CA GLY A 43 -3.19 16.54 -16.50
C GLY A 43 -3.66 15.36 -17.35
N PRO A 44 -3.46 15.41 -18.69
CA PRO A 44 -4.00 14.37 -19.59
C PRO A 44 -3.46 12.97 -19.34
N ASP A 45 -2.22 12.84 -18.87
CA ASP A 45 -1.50 11.57 -18.71
C ASP A 45 -0.71 11.49 -17.39
N TRP A 46 -0.97 12.40 -16.46
CA TRP A 46 -0.33 12.39 -15.14
C TRP A 46 -1.26 12.86 -14.02
N ALA A 47 -1.07 12.33 -12.82
CA ALA A 47 -1.73 12.80 -11.61
C ALA A 47 -0.73 12.89 -10.46
N ARG A 48 -0.88 13.91 -9.59
CA ARG A 48 -0.18 14.04 -8.33
C ARG A 48 -1.16 13.79 -7.20
N VAL A 49 -0.85 12.84 -6.34
CA VAL A 49 -1.75 12.40 -5.27
C VAL A 49 -1.05 12.35 -3.92
N ARG A 50 -1.86 12.48 -2.86
CA ARG A 50 -1.50 12.15 -1.49
C ARG A 50 -2.28 10.91 -1.08
N ILE A 51 -1.59 9.92 -0.52
CA ILE A 51 -2.21 8.68 -0.05
C ILE A 51 -2.33 8.75 1.46
N TRP A 52 -3.55 8.68 1.96
CA TRP A 52 -3.86 8.73 3.37
C TRP A 52 -4.23 7.35 3.89
N ASN A 53 -3.60 6.95 4.98
CA ASN A 53 -4.03 5.81 5.78
C ASN A 53 -5.28 6.17 6.61
N PRO A 54 -6.09 5.18 7.03
CA PRO A 54 -7.29 5.42 7.83
C PRO A 54 -7.05 6.16 9.16
N ASP A 55 -5.85 6.02 9.75
CA ASP A 55 -5.45 6.73 10.98
C ASP A 55 -5.13 8.23 10.77
N GLY A 56 -5.11 8.70 9.52
CA GLY A 56 -4.79 10.06 9.14
C GLY A 56 -3.30 10.32 8.91
N THR A 57 -2.45 9.30 8.92
CA THR A 57 -1.06 9.38 8.45
C THR A 57 -0.99 9.29 6.92
N THR A 58 0.12 9.71 6.32
CA THR A 58 0.34 9.57 4.88
C THR A 58 1.28 8.41 4.57
N ALA A 59 0.99 7.65 3.52
CA ALA A 59 1.87 6.64 2.98
C ALA A 59 2.74 7.20 1.84
N GLU A 60 3.99 6.75 1.76
CA GLU A 60 4.93 7.13 0.70
C GLU A 60 4.60 6.44 -0.64
N LEU A 61 3.96 5.27 -0.57
CA LEU A 61 3.50 4.49 -1.72
C LEU A 61 2.38 3.53 -1.33
N SER A 62 1.43 3.31 -2.23
CA SER A 62 0.53 2.15 -2.23
C SER A 62 0.37 1.67 -3.68
N GLY A 63 0.68 0.40 -3.93
CA GLY A 63 0.51 -0.21 -5.26
C GLY A 63 -0.96 -0.15 -5.68
N ASN A 64 -1.86 -0.67 -4.82
CA ASN A 64 -3.30 -0.63 -5.08
C ASN A 64 -3.83 0.80 -5.22
N GLY A 65 -3.39 1.72 -4.36
CA GLY A 65 -3.78 3.13 -4.45
C GLY A 65 -3.36 3.78 -5.77
N THR A 66 -2.11 3.63 -6.18
CA THR A 66 -1.63 4.18 -7.45
C THR A 66 -2.28 3.50 -8.67
N ARG A 67 -2.63 2.22 -8.57
CA ARG A 67 -3.36 1.49 -9.62
C ARG A 67 -4.76 2.07 -9.83
N ILE A 68 -5.45 2.36 -8.73
CA ILE A 68 -6.76 3.03 -8.73
C ILE A 68 -6.65 4.41 -9.37
N VAL A 69 -5.68 5.23 -8.96
CA VAL A 69 -5.49 6.58 -9.54
C VAL A 69 -5.17 6.49 -11.04
N ALA A 70 -4.33 5.54 -11.45
CA ALA A 70 -3.99 5.33 -12.85
C ALA A 70 -5.24 5.00 -13.67
N ARG A 71 -6.09 4.09 -13.17
CA ARG A 71 -7.35 3.72 -13.81
C ARG A 71 -8.33 4.88 -13.87
N TRP A 72 -8.54 5.57 -12.76
CA TRP A 72 -9.41 6.75 -12.66
C TRP A 72 -9.02 7.82 -13.69
N LEU A 73 -7.72 8.12 -13.80
CA LEU A 73 -7.23 9.11 -14.76
C LEU A 73 -7.44 8.66 -16.20
N ALA A 74 -7.11 7.41 -16.51
CA ALA A 74 -7.28 6.84 -17.84
C ALA A 74 -8.76 6.85 -18.28
N GLU A 75 -9.71 6.57 -17.39
CA GLU A 75 -11.14 6.65 -17.69
C GLU A 75 -11.61 8.08 -17.97
N GLY A 76 -11.04 9.08 -17.29
CA GLY A 76 -11.38 10.48 -17.50
C GLY A 76 -10.76 11.11 -18.75
N THR A 77 -9.65 10.56 -19.25
CA THR A 77 -8.82 11.19 -20.30
C THR A 77 -8.68 10.36 -21.58
N GLY A 78 -8.94 9.06 -21.51
CA GLY A 78 -8.65 8.10 -22.59
C GLY A 78 -7.17 7.72 -22.71
N ALA A 79 -6.30 8.11 -21.76
CA ALA A 79 -4.88 7.79 -21.82
C ALA A 79 -4.60 6.30 -21.57
N GLU A 80 -3.83 5.66 -22.45
CA GLU A 80 -3.37 4.27 -22.26
C GLU A 80 -2.18 4.15 -21.30
N ARG A 81 -1.39 5.22 -21.17
CA ARG A 81 -0.23 5.29 -20.30
C ARG A 81 -0.34 6.52 -19.41
N VAL A 82 -0.13 6.32 -18.12
CA VAL A 82 -0.27 7.38 -17.12
C VAL A 82 0.87 7.36 -16.12
N ARG A 83 1.17 8.52 -15.54
CA ARG A 83 2.17 8.69 -14.49
C ARG A 83 1.51 9.17 -13.20
N VAL A 84 1.61 8.38 -12.14
CA VAL A 84 1.06 8.73 -10.82
C VAL A 84 2.19 9.13 -9.90
N ARG A 85 2.15 10.38 -9.40
CA ARG A 85 3.15 10.93 -8.49
C ARG A 85 2.66 10.91 -7.05
N VAL A 86 3.45 10.34 -6.15
CA VAL A 86 3.21 10.30 -4.71
C VAL A 86 4.43 10.89 -4.02
N GLY A 87 4.32 12.12 -3.50
CA GLY A 87 5.48 12.86 -3.00
C GLY A 87 6.59 12.97 -4.06
N PRO A 88 7.84 12.54 -3.78
CA PRO A 88 8.94 12.56 -4.74
C PRO A 88 8.94 11.37 -5.72
N ARG A 89 8.04 10.39 -5.54
CA ARG A 89 7.99 9.17 -6.35
C ARG A 89 7.06 9.33 -7.54
N GLU A 90 7.40 8.67 -8.64
CA GLU A 90 6.55 8.53 -9.82
C GLU A 90 6.40 7.05 -10.17
N VAL A 91 5.16 6.61 -10.37
CA VAL A 91 4.80 5.27 -10.83
C VAL A 91 4.24 5.38 -12.23
N ALA A 92 4.93 4.76 -13.20
CA ALA A 92 4.40 4.60 -14.55
C ALA A 92 3.40 3.43 -14.56
N ALA A 93 2.26 3.64 -15.20
CA ALA A 93 1.23 2.64 -15.35
C ALA A 93 0.70 2.57 -16.78
N ARG A 94 0.29 1.37 -17.20
CA ARG A 94 -0.26 1.10 -18.52
C ARG A 94 -1.59 0.35 -18.39
N MET A 95 -2.61 0.84 -19.08
CA MET A 95 -3.88 0.12 -19.24
C MET A 95 -3.67 -1.02 -20.22
N LEU A 96 -3.99 -2.25 -19.82
CA LEU A 96 -3.91 -3.43 -20.68
C LEU A 96 -5.25 -3.68 -21.35
N SER A 97 -5.23 -4.35 -22.51
CA SER A 97 -6.45 -4.77 -23.21
C SER A 97 -7.28 -5.79 -22.42
N SER A 98 -6.68 -6.47 -21.43
CA SER A 98 -7.39 -7.34 -20.47
C SER A 98 -8.28 -6.57 -19.50
N GLY A 99 -8.16 -5.24 -19.43
CA GLY A 99 -8.79 -4.39 -18.42
C GLY A 99 -7.94 -4.23 -17.15
N GLU A 100 -6.83 -4.94 -17.05
CA GLU A 100 -5.87 -4.79 -15.96
C GLU A 100 -5.01 -3.55 -16.12
N VAL A 101 -4.37 -3.15 -15.03
CA VAL A 101 -3.40 -2.05 -15.00
C VAL A 101 -2.05 -2.65 -14.66
N GLU A 102 -1.07 -2.47 -15.54
CA GLU A 102 0.33 -2.80 -15.26
C GLU A 102 1.03 -1.60 -14.65
N GLN A 103 1.92 -1.80 -13.67
CA GLN A 103 2.62 -0.71 -12.99
C GLN A 103 4.11 -1.02 -12.80
N GLN A 104 4.94 0.00 -12.94
CA GLN A 104 6.36 -0.05 -12.62
C GLN A 104 6.60 0.63 -11.27
N LEU A 105 6.78 -0.18 -10.22
CA LEU A 105 6.97 0.31 -8.84
C LEU A 105 8.42 0.75 -8.54
N GLY A 106 9.35 0.48 -9.46
CA GLY A 106 10.76 0.81 -9.31
C GLY A 106 11.61 -0.34 -8.76
N ALA A 107 12.83 -0.02 -8.34
CA ALA A 107 13.75 -0.99 -7.76
C ALA A 107 13.28 -1.43 -6.37
N VAL A 108 13.52 -2.71 -6.08
CA VAL A 108 13.28 -3.31 -4.76
C VAL A 108 14.62 -3.52 -4.08
N GLU A 109 14.75 -3.04 -2.86
CA GLU A 109 15.90 -3.30 -2.00
C GLU A 109 15.56 -4.43 -1.04
N VAL A 110 16.35 -5.51 -1.09
CA VAL A 110 16.20 -6.66 -0.20
C VAL A 110 17.41 -6.70 0.72
N GLY A 111 17.18 -6.52 2.02
CA GLY A 111 18.22 -6.64 3.03
C GLY A 111 18.51 -8.10 3.38
N ALA A 112 19.60 -8.31 4.11
CA ALA A 112 19.91 -9.62 4.68
C ALA A 112 18.88 -9.98 5.78
N PRO A 113 18.56 -11.28 5.95
CA PRO A 113 17.75 -11.73 7.08
C PRO A 113 18.34 -11.27 8.42
N GLU A 114 17.48 -10.86 9.35
CA GLU A 114 17.85 -10.45 10.70
C GLU A 114 16.85 -10.97 11.73
N LEU A 115 17.29 -11.15 12.98
CA LEU A 115 16.46 -11.60 14.09
C LEU A 115 15.93 -10.38 14.86
N LEU A 116 14.62 -10.36 15.11
CA LEU A 116 13.96 -9.35 15.95
C LEU A 116 13.39 -9.99 17.22
N GLU A 117 13.53 -9.29 18.34
CA GLU A 117 12.86 -9.62 19.58
C GLU A 117 11.42 -9.06 19.55
N VAL A 118 10.43 -9.95 19.44
CA VAL A 118 9.02 -9.63 19.27
C VAL A 118 8.23 -10.21 20.42
N GLY A 119 8.10 -9.42 21.51
CA GLY A 119 7.52 -9.91 22.75
C GLY A 119 8.48 -10.85 23.47
N GLU A 120 8.10 -12.12 23.63
CA GLU A 120 8.93 -13.17 24.24
C GLU A 120 9.56 -14.11 23.19
N GLU A 121 9.38 -13.82 21.90
CA GLU A 121 9.85 -14.63 20.78
C GLU A 121 10.92 -13.89 19.98
N THR A 122 11.92 -14.62 19.50
CA THR A 122 12.84 -14.14 18.46
C THR A 122 12.30 -14.57 17.09
N ILE A 123 12.04 -13.59 16.21
CA ILE A 123 11.49 -13.82 14.87
C ILE A 123 12.51 -13.40 13.82
N GLU A 124 12.85 -14.30 12.89
CA GLU A 124 13.62 -13.95 11.71
C GLU A 124 12.74 -13.21 10.69
N ILE A 125 13.24 -12.08 10.21
CA ILE A 125 12.61 -11.28 9.16
C ILE A 125 13.60 -10.98 8.05
N THR A 126 13.09 -10.83 6.82
CA THR A 126 13.82 -10.21 5.71
C THR A 126 13.27 -8.79 5.50
N PRO A 127 14.07 -7.74 5.71
CA PRO A 127 13.62 -6.38 5.48
C PRO A 127 13.64 -6.07 3.98
N VAL A 128 12.55 -5.52 3.48
CA VAL A 128 12.39 -5.17 2.06
C VAL A 128 11.89 -3.74 1.93
N SER A 129 12.41 -2.99 0.96
CA SER A 129 11.90 -1.68 0.60
C SER A 129 11.50 -1.66 -0.86
N VAL A 130 10.22 -1.41 -1.12
CA VAL A 130 9.70 -1.04 -2.45
C VAL A 130 9.45 0.47 -2.53
N GLY A 131 9.93 1.21 -1.53
CA GLY A 131 9.68 2.62 -1.30
C GLY A 131 8.97 3.01 -0.03
N ASN A 132 8.30 2.03 0.56
CA ASN A 132 7.93 2.00 1.95
C ASN A 132 8.53 0.71 2.54
N PRO A 133 8.77 0.67 3.86
CA PRO A 133 9.37 -0.48 4.52
C PRO A 133 8.39 -1.66 4.63
N HIS A 134 8.93 -2.87 4.45
CA HIS A 134 8.28 -4.16 4.65
C HIS A 134 9.18 -5.07 5.49
N ALA A 135 8.57 -5.85 6.37
CA ALA A 135 9.20 -6.94 7.10
C ALA A 135 8.54 -8.25 6.65
N VAL A 136 9.30 -9.08 5.94
CA VAL A 136 8.82 -10.37 5.43
C VAL A 136 9.23 -11.47 6.40
N VAL A 137 8.25 -12.23 6.90
CA VAL A 137 8.45 -13.40 7.76
C VAL A 137 8.06 -14.63 6.93
N PHE A 138 9.01 -15.54 6.72
CA PHE A 138 8.71 -16.81 6.04
C PHE A 138 8.05 -17.79 7.03
N ARG A 139 6.73 -17.76 7.09
CA ARG A 139 5.87 -18.57 7.97
C ARG A 139 4.50 -18.75 7.32
N GLU A 140 3.73 -19.72 7.82
CA GLU A 140 2.34 -19.91 7.44
C GLU A 140 1.57 -18.56 7.51
N PRO A 141 0.93 -18.11 6.41
CA PRO A 141 0.14 -16.88 6.37
C PRO A 141 -1.22 -17.05 7.04
N ASP A 142 -1.19 -17.41 8.32
CA ASP A 142 -2.34 -17.58 9.19
C ASP A 142 -2.83 -16.22 9.73
N GLU A 143 -4.14 -16.09 9.86
CA GLU A 143 -4.78 -14.88 10.38
C GLU A 143 -4.45 -14.64 11.85
N GLY A 144 -4.38 -15.68 12.67
CA GLY A 144 -4.06 -15.57 14.09
C GLY A 144 -2.66 -14.99 14.33
N GLU A 145 -1.68 -15.53 13.62
CA GLU A 145 -0.28 -15.13 13.59
C GLU A 145 -0.13 -13.71 13.06
N LEU A 146 -0.84 -13.35 11.99
CA LEU A 146 -0.79 -11.99 11.45
C LEU A 146 -1.32 -10.97 12.46
N LEU A 147 -2.44 -11.27 13.12
CA LEU A 147 -3.02 -10.40 14.15
C LEU A 147 -2.14 -10.30 15.40
N ARG A 148 -1.35 -11.34 15.69
CA ARG A 148 -0.41 -11.39 16.81
C ARG A 148 0.90 -10.64 16.51
N LEU A 149 1.53 -10.93 15.38
CA LEU A 149 2.86 -10.42 15.00
C LEU A 149 2.79 -9.06 14.30
N GLY A 150 1.77 -8.81 13.47
CA GLY A 150 1.63 -7.59 12.67
C GLY A 150 1.74 -6.30 13.48
N PRO A 151 0.98 -6.13 14.59
CA PRO A 151 1.09 -4.94 15.43
C PRO A 151 2.46 -4.78 16.11
N LEU A 152 3.10 -5.88 16.51
CA LEU A 152 4.37 -5.88 17.23
C LEU A 152 5.53 -5.56 16.31
N ILE A 153 5.63 -6.26 15.18
CA ILE A 153 6.67 -6.03 14.16
C ILE A 153 6.45 -4.67 13.48
N GLY A 154 5.20 -4.32 13.15
CA GLY A 154 4.85 -3.09 12.46
C GLY A 154 5.21 -1.81 13.24
N ARG A 155 5.37 -1.92 14.56
CA ARG A 155 5.81 -0.83 15.46
C ARG A 155 7.17 -1.09 16.11
N HIS A 156 7.88 -2.13 15.68
CA HIS A 156 9.14 -2.52 16.29
C HIS A 156 10.20 -1.40 16.13
N PRO A 157 11.02 -1.10 17.17
CA PRO A 157 11.99 0.01 17.13
C PRO A 157 13.01 -0.04 15.98
N ARG A 158 13.24 -1.23 15.41
CA ARG A 158 14.03 -1.43 14.18
C ARG A 158 13.49 -0.63 12.99
N PHE A 159 12.21 -0.26 13.00
CA PHE A 159 11.53 0.53 11.99
C PHE A 159 10.96 1.82 12.64
N PRO A 160 11.76 2.90 12.75
CA PRO A 160 11.34 4.13 13.43
C PRO A 160 10.06 4.78 12.85
N GLY A 161 9.82 4.59 11.56
CA GLY A 161 8.61 5.04 10.86
C GLY A 161 7.53 3.98 10.75
N GLY A 162 7.63 2.87 11.48
CA GLY A 162 6.84 1.64 11.30
C GLY A 162 7.14 0.88 10.01
N THR A 163 6.56 -0.31 9.87
CA THR A 163 6.70 -1.16 8.67
C THR A 163 5.41 -1.88 8.34
N ASN A 164 5.22 -2.23 7.06
CA ASN A 164 4.27 -3.27 6.70
C ASN A 164 4.86 -4.63 7.10
N VAL A 165 4.00 -5.57 7.47
CA VAL A 165 4.40 -6.93 7.88
C VAL A 165 3.74 -7.93 6.96
N GLN A 166 4.52 -8.89 6.48
CA GLN A 166 4.05 -9.92 5.56
C GLN A 166 4.42 -11.28 6.15
N LEU A 167 3.43 -12.15 6.30
CA LEU A 167 3.66 -13.58 6.48
C LEU A 167 3.62 -14.22 5.10
N ALA A 168 4.66 -14.97 4.73
CA ALA A 168 4.78 -15.56 3.41
C ALA A 168 5.15 -17.04 3.46
N ARG A 169 4.47 -17.86 2.65
CA ARG A 169 4.82 -19.27 2.40
C ARG A 169 5.06 -19.46 0.91
N VAL A 170 6.15 -20.13 0.56
CA VAL A 170 6.45 -20.52 -0.82
C VAL A 170 5.74 -21.84 -1.11
N ASP A 171 4.74 -21.80 -1.98
CA ASP A 171 3.94 -22.97 -2.36
C ASP A 171 4.53 -23.71 -3.57
N GLY A 172 5.32 -23.00 -4.39
CA GLY A 172 6.02 -23.54 -5.55
C GLY A 172 6.96 -22.52 -6.20
N PRO A 173 7.59 -22.87 -7.34
CA PRO A 173 8.53 -21.97 -8.03
C PRO A 173 7.89 -20.68 -8.58
N HIS A 174 6.57 -20.68 -8.74
CA HIS A 174 5.79 -19.56 -9.28
C HIS A 174 4.54 -19.25 -8.44
N GLU A 175 4.46 -19.77 -7.22
CA GLU A 175 3.29 -19.65 -6.37
C GLU A 175 3.71 -19.41 -4.92
N LEU A 176 3.04 -18.46 -4.28
CA LEU A 176 3.27 -18.10 -2.89
C LEU A 176 1.97 -17.58 -2.26
N SER A 177 1.78 -17.88 -0.99
CA SER A 177 0.66 -17.39 -0.18
C SER A 177 1.17 -16.31 0.76
N VAL A 178 0.45 -15.18 0.84
CA VAL A 178 0.81 -14.03 1.70
C VAL A 178 -0.38 -13.59 2.54
N ALA A 179 -0.10 -13.16 3.77
CA ALA A 179 -1.01 -12.37 4.59
C ALA A 179 -0.32 -11.06 4.98
N VAL A 180 -1.02 -9.92 4.84
CA VAL A 180 -0.43 -8.58 4.98
C VAL A 180 -1.07 -7.79 6.12
N TRP A 181 -0.21 -7.21 6.95
CA TRP A 181 -0.55 -6.18 7.92
C TRP A 181 0.06 -4.86 7.48
N GLU A 182 -0.78 -3.91 7.09
CA GLU A 182 -0.35 -2.62 6.57
C GLU A 182 -0.15 -1.60 7.68
N ARG A 183 0.93 -0.82 7.55
CA ARG A 183 1.25 0.27 8.46
C ARG A 183 0.19 1.36 8.39
N GLY A 184 -0.52 1.58 9.51
CA GLY A 184 -1.54 2.64 9.63
C GLY A 184 -2.93 2.27 9.10
N ALA A 185 -3.06 1.11 8.43
CA ALA A 185 -4.34 0.54 7.99
C ALA A 185 -4.71 -0.75 8.74
N GLY A 186 -3.72 -1.47 9.29
CA GLY A 186 -3.93 -2.76 9.94
C GLY A 186 -4.04 -3.88 8.92
N ARG A 187 -4.80 -4.93 9.24
CA ARG A 187 -5.08 -6.01 8.29
C ARG A 187 -5.82 -5.47 7.06
N THR A 188 -5.34 -5.79 5.87
CA THR A 188 -6.05 -5.55 4.61
C THR A 188 -6.51 -6.88 3.98
N SER A 189 -7.40 -6.79 2.98
CA SER A 189 -8.00 -7.99 2.35
C SER A 189 -7.21 -8.51 1.14
N SER A 190 -6.07 -7.89 0.85
CA SER A 190 -5.20 -8.18 -0.30
C SER A 190 -4.03 -9.10 0.04
#